data_AF-A0A2N7CJ01-F1
#
_entry.id   AF-A0A2N7CJ01-F1
#
_cell.length_a   1.000
_cell.length_b   1.000
_cell.length_c   1.000
_cell.angle_alpha   90.00
_cell.angle_beta   90.00
_cell.angle_gamma   90.00
#
_symmetry.space_group_name_H-M   'P 1'
#
loop_
_entity.id
_entity.type
_entity.pdbx_description
1 polymer ?
#
loop_
_entity_poly.entity_id
_entity_poly.type
_entity_poly.pdbx_seq_one_letter_code
_entity_poly.pdbx_strand_id
1 'polypeptide(L)'
;MNKMKVTIFNQNYGPYETEDGNKGIFANCQTLSDYSENGNKNGMQIGKTPVDTSNDFAVSKQIEAELRAKQGSIDVFATFGLGVSQGKTTLLIKSIEIPKGQ
;
A
#
# COMPACT_ATOMS: atom_id res chain seq x y z
N MET A 1 -4.19 11.22 -11.82
CA MET A 1 -4.07 10.24 -10.73
C MET A 1 -3.19 10.85 -9.64
N ASN A 2 -3.60 10.77 -8.37
CA ASN A 2 -2.87 11.39 -7.26
C ASN A 2 -1.68 10.50 -6.88
N LYS A 3 -0.49 10.92 -7.29
CA LYS A 3 0.78 10.29 -6.95
C LYS A 3 1.33 10.95 -5.69
N MET A 4 1.80 10.17 -4.73
CA MET A 4 2.34 10.66 -3.47
C MET A 4 3.58 9.85 -3.10
N LYS A 5 4.59 10.54 -2.57
CA LYS A 5 5.77 9.89 -2.01
C LYS A 5 5.44 9.31 -0.64
N VAL A 6 5.72 8.02 -0.47
CA VAL A 6 5.48 7.29 0.78
C VAL A 6 6.64 6.34 1.05
N THR A 7 6.98 6.17 2.33
CA THR A 7 7.85 5.11 2.80
C THR A 7 6.99 3.91 3.18
N ILE A 8 7.35 2.72 2.69
CA ILE A 8 6.71 1.44 3.04
C ILE A 8 7.67 0.65 3.93
N PHE A 9 7.21 0.26 5.12
CA PHE A 9 8.00 -0.52 6.08
C PHE A 9 7.78 -2.01 5.97
N ASN A 10 6.53 -2.40 5.71
CA ASN A 10 6.14 -3.80 5.67
C ASN A 10 4.90 -3.97 4.78
N GLN A 11 4.70 -5.18 4.28
CA GLN A 11 3.58 -5.59 3.44
C GLN A 11 3.11 -6.98 3.89
N ASN A 12 1.80 -7.19 3.89
CA ASN A 12 1.24 -8.53 3.96
C ASN A 12 0.03 -8.64 3.03
N TYR A 13 -0.08 -9.77 2.34
CA TYR A 13 -1.16 -10.06 1.42
C TYR A 13 -1.39 -11.56 1.32
N GLY A 14 -2.58 -11.93 0.88
CA GLY A 14 -2.92 -13.30 0.59
C GLY A 14 -4.40 -13.61 0.80
N PRO A 15 -4.77 -14.88 0.59
CA PRO A 15 -6.05 -15.37 1.03
C PRO A 15 -6.11 -15.43 2.56
N TYR A 16 -7.31 -15.34 3.11
CA TYR A 16 -7.57 -15.64 4.52
C TYR A 16 -8.81 -16.53 4.65
N GLU A 17 -8.86 -17.28 5.74
CA GLU A 17 -10.02 -18.03 6.20
C GLU A 17 -10.18 -17.73 7.69
N THR A 18 -11.36 -17.28 8.11
CA THR A 18 -11.67 -17.05 9.53
C THR A 18 -12.14 -18.34 10.19
N GLU A 19 -12.13 -18.39 11.52
CA GLU A 19 -12.64 -19.55 12.28
C GLU A 19 -14.10 -19.88 11.93
N ASP A 20 -14.92 -18.87 11.63
CA ASP A 20 -16.31 -19.04 11.17
C ASP A 20 -16.45 -19.53 9.70
N GLY A 21 -15.34 -19.91 9.05
CA GLY A 21 -15.32 -20.40 7.67
C GLY A 21 -15.42 -19.31 6.59
N ASN A 22 -15.38 -18.02 6.95
CA ASN A 22 -15.40 -16.94 5.96
C ASN A 22 -14.06 -16.86 5.23
N LYS A 23 -14.11 -16.89 3.90
CA LYS A 23 -12.94 -16.78 3.03
C LYS A 23 -12.88 -15.41 2.38
N GLY A 24 -11.67 -14.92 2.16
CA GLY A 24 -11.47 -13.68 1.43
C GLY A 24 -10.02 -13.47 1.04
N ILE A 25 -9.74 -12.26 0.54
CA ILE A 25 -8.39 -11.81 0.20
C ILE A 25 -8.09 -10.51 0.94
N PHE A 26 -6.82 -10.31 1.27
CA PHE A 26 -6.34 -9.06 1.84
C PHE A 26 -5.00 -8.67 1.20
N ALA A 27 -4.72 -7.37 1.19
CA ALA A 27 -3.42 -6.85 0.84
C ALA A 27 -3.25 -5.47 1.48
N ASN A 28 -2.23 -5.29 2.33
CA ASN A 28 -1.98 -4.03 3.03
C ASN A 28 -0.48 -3.77 3.22
N CYS A 29 -0.10 -2.49 3.14
CA CYS A 29 1.19 -1.97 3.58
C CYS A 29 1.09 -1.25 4.92
N GLN A 30 2.20 -1.17 5.65
CA GLN A 30 2.43 -0.09 6.61
C GLN A 30 3.16 1.06 5.91
N THR A 31 2.57 2.25 5.91
CA THR A 31 3.08 3.44 5.20
C THR A 31 3.38 4.60 6.15
N LEU A 32 4.32 5.45 5.76
CA LEU A 32 4.56 6.79 6.29
C LEU A 32 4.60 7.78 5.12
N SER A 33 3.83 8.86 5.20
CA SER A 33 3.93 9.97 4.25
C SER A 33 5.03 10.96 4.65
N ASP A 34 5.53 11.71 3.67
CA ASP A 34 6.28 12.94 3.96
C ASP A 34 5.39 13.96 4.70
N TYR A 35 6.03 14.94 5.33
CA TYR A 35 5.35 16.07 5.94
C TYR A 35 4.60 16.87 4.86
N SER A 36 3.31 17.13 5.09
CA SER A 36 2.53 17.99 4.22
C SER A 36 1.81 19.06 5.03
N GLU A 37 1.78 20.29 4.49
CA GLU A 37 0.94 21.38 4.96
C GLU A 37 -0.06 21.71 3.84
N ASN A 38 -1.33 21.42 4.07
CA ASN A 38 -2.42 21.84 3.20
C ASN A 38 -3.61 22.24 4.05
N GLY A 39 -3.75 23.55 4.31
CA GLY A 39 -4.91 24.23 4.88
C GLY A 39 -5.41 23.68 6.21
N ASN A 40 -6.00 22.48 6.16
CA ASN A 40 -6.58 21.73 7.28
C ASN A 40 -5.76 20.49 7.69
N LYS A 41 -4.63 20.21 7.04
CA LYS A 41 -3.77 19.06 7.32
C LYS A 41 -2.32 19.49 7.43
N ASN A 42 -1.77 19.40 8.64
CA ASN A 42 -0.35 19.60 8.92
C ASN A 42 0.19 18.34 9.59
N GLY A 43 1.21 17.72 8.99
CA GLY A 43 1.88 16.56 9.56
C GLY A 43 2.17 15.45 8.57
N MET A 44 2.53 14.30 9.14
CA MET A 44 2.78 13.05 8.44
C MET A 44 1.66 12.06 8.77
N GLN A 45 1.30 11.23 7.81
CA GLN A 45 0.36 10.13 8.03
C GLN A 45 1.14 8.82 8.17
N ILE A 46 0.92 8.12 9.27
CA ILE A 46 1.37 6.73 9.46
C ILE A 46 0.12 5.85 9.49
N GLY A 47 0.12 4.75 8.74
CA GLY A 47 -1.03 3.86 8.80
C GLY A 47 -0.92 2.57 8.01
N LYS A 48 -1.97 1.76 8.17
CA LYS A 48 -2.22 0.59 7.34
C LYS A 48 -2.95 1.04 6.07
N THR A 49 -2.34 0.81 4.92
CA THR A 49 -2.88 1.23 3.62
C THR A 49 -3.22 0.00 2.78
N PRO A 50 -4.45 -0.14 2.27
CA PRO A 50 -4.80 -1.25 1.41
C PRO A 50 -4.14 -1.12 0.03
N VAL A 51 -3.88 -2.27 -0.58
CA VAL A 51 -3.24 -2.40 -1.90
C VAL A 51 -4.20 -3.09 -2.85
N ASP A 52 -4.13 -2.72 -4.12
CA ASP A 52 -4.94 -3.34 -5.17
C ASP A 52 -4.65 -4.84 -5.31
N THR A 53 -5.72 -5.64 -5.29
CA THR A 53 -5.67 -7.10 -5.43
C THR A 53 -6.20 -7.58 -6.79
N SER A 54 -6.73 -6.69 -7.63
CA SER A 54 -7.44 -7.05 -8.87
C SER A 54 -6.57 -7.76 -9.93
N ASN A 55 -5.25 -7.60 -9.87
CA ASN A 55 -4.31 -8.23 -10.79
C ASN A 55 -3.42 -9.25 -10.07
N ASP A 56 -4.04 -10.28 -9.48
CA ASP A 56 -3.35 -11.36 -8.75
C ASP A 56 -2.22 -10.85 -7.83
N PHE A 57 -2.54 -9.84 -7.02
CA PHE A 57 -1.62 -9.19 -6.07
C PHE A 57 -0.35 -8.62 -6.71
N ALA A 58 -0.33 -8.27 -8.00
CA ALA A 58 0.88 -7.80 -8.72
C ALA A 58 1.59 -6.65 -8.00
N VAL A 59 0.84 -5.67 -7.49
CA VAL A 59 1.42 -4.52 -6.75
C VAL A 59 2.04 -4.98 -5.44
N SER A 60 1.38 -5.86 -4.68
CA SER A 60 1.91 -6.41 -3.44
C SER A 60 3.15 -7.28 -3.66
N LYS A 61 3.17 -8.09 -4.73
CA LYS A 61 4.33 -8.88 -5.14
C LYS A 61 5.52 -7.97 -5.47
N GLN A 62 5.29 -6.87 -6.19
CA GLN A 62 6.32 -5.88 -6.48
C GLN A 62 6.85 -5.25 -5.18
N ILE A 63 5.97 -4.78 -4.28
CA ILE A 63 6.37 -4.20 -2.99
C ILE A 63 7.20 -5.19 -2.17
N GLU A 64 6.76 -6.44 -2.08
CA GLU A 64 7.48 -7.49 -1.35
C GLU A 64 8.87 -7.75 -1.93
N ALA A 65 9.00 -7.84 -3.25
CA ALA A 65 10.29 -8.03 -3.91
C ALA A 65 11.27 -6.91 -3.57
N GLU A 66 10.82 -5.66 -3.59
CA GLU A 66 11.64 -4.47 -3.29
C GLU A 66 12.04 -4.40 -1.81
N LEU A 67 11.10 -4.67 -0.89
CA LEU A 67 11.39 -4.77 0.55
C LEU A 67 12.44 -5.85 0.84
N ARG A 68 12.33 -7.02 0.20
CA ARG A 68 13.28 -8.13 0.34
C ARG A 68 14.64 -7.79 -0.25
N ALA A 69 14.69 -7.14 -1.40
CA ALA A 69 15.93 -6.72 -2.04
C ALA A 69 16.70 -5.68 -1.20
N LYS A 70 15.98 -4.70 -0.61
CA LYS A 70 16.58 -3.65 0.22
C LYS A 70 16.86 -4.08 1.66
N GLN A 71 16.28 -5.20 2.11
CA GLN A 71 16.31 -5.67 3.50
C GLN A 71 15.87 -4.58 4.51
N GLY A 72 14.91 -3.75 4.11
CA GLY A 72 14.48 -2.59 4.88
C GLY A 72 13.35 -1.83 4.20
N SER A 73 13.02 -0.65 4.73
CA SER A 73 11.95 0.18 4.18
C SER A 73 12.29 0.76 2.81
N ILE A 74 11.30 0.83 1.93
CA ILE A 74 11.43 1.39 0.57
C ILE A 74 10.72 2.74 0.49
N ASP A 75 11.31 3.69 -0.22
CA ASP A 75 10.65 4.94 -0.58
C ASP A 75 10.11 4.82 -2.00
N VAL A 76 8.82 5.05 -2.16
CA VAL A 76 8.15 4.88 -3.46
C VAL A 76 7.27 6.08 -3.76
N PHE A 77 7.01 6.29 -5.05
CA PHE A 77 5.87 7.07 -5.45
C PHE A 77 4.67 6.16 -5.67
N ALA A 78 3.71 6.21 -4.75
CA ALA A 78 2.49 5.44 -4.81
C ALA A 78 1.40 6.22 -5.56
N THR A 79 0.74 5.56 -6.51
CA THR A 79 -0.47 6.07 -7.14
C THR A 79 -1.69 5.53 -6.40
N PHE A 80 -2.52 6.42 -5.89
CA PHE A 80 -3.75 6.06 -5.19
C PHE A 80 -4.96 6.11 -6.12
N GLY A 81 -5.88 5.17 -5.91
CA GLY A 81 -7.16 5.12 -6.60
C GLY A 81 -8.24 4.49 -5.74
N LEU A 82 -9.49 4.65 -6.15
CA LEU A 82 -10.61 3.97 -5.50
C LEU A 82 -10.64 2.51 -5.94
N GLY A 83 -10.97 1.63 -5.00
CA GLY A 83 -11.31 0.25 -5.26
C GLY A 83 -12.28 -0.26 -4.21
N VAL A 84 -12.61 -1.55 -4.29
CA VAL A 84 -13.44 -2.21 -3.29
C VAL A 84 -12.54 -3.10 -2.45
N SER A 85 -12.51 -2.86 -1.15
CA SER A 85 -11.87 -3.74 -0.17
C SER A 85 -12.93 -4.19 0.82
N GLN A 86 -13.12 -5.50 0.95
CA GLN A 86 -14.13 -6.10 1.84
C GLN A 86 -15.54 -5.48 1.68
N GLY A 87 -15.97 -5.28 0.42
CA GLY A 87 -17.28 -4.71 0.10
C GLY A 87 -17.43 -3.20 0.33
N LYS A 88 -16.36 -2.49 0.74
CA LYS A 88 -16.37 -1.04 0.95
C LYS A 88 -15.49 -0.33 -0.07
N THR A 89 -16.01 0.75 -0.66
CA THR A 89 -15.22 1.68 -1.46
C THR A 89 -14.11 2.28 -0.59
N THR A 90 -12.87 2.03 -0.98
CA THR A 90 -11.69 2.38 -0.18
C THR A 90 -10.61 2.97 -1.10
N LEU A 91 -9.88 3.96 -0.60
CA LEU A 91 -8.68 4.46 -1.26
C LEU A 91 -7.56 3.44 -1.06
N LEU A 92 -6.98 2.95 -2.16
CA LEU A 92 -5.93 1.92 -2.12
C LEU A 92 -4.78 2.25 -3.09
N ILE A 93 -3.63 1.63 -2.87
CA ILE A 93 -2.45 1.77 -3.73
C ILE A 93 -2.69 0.95 -5.01
N LYS A 94 -2.74 1.61 -6.17
CA LYS A 94 -2.97 1.01 -7.49
C LYS A 94 -1.67 0.65 -8.22
N SER A 95 -0.61 1.40 -7.96
CA SER A 95 0.73 1.14 -8.49
C SER A 95 1.78 1.86 -7.65
N ILE A 96 3.02 1.38 -7.75
CA ILE A 96 4.20 2.02 -7.15
C ILE A 96 5.28 2.22 -8.21
N GLU A 97 6.03 3.30 -8.06
CA GLU A 97 7.23 3.57 -8.84
C GLU A 97 8.41 3.77 -7.89
N ILE A 98 9.49 3.02 -8.14
CA ILE A 98 10.74 3.16 -7.39
C ILE A 98 11.53 4.34 -7.98
N PRO A 99 11.97 5.32 -7.16
CA PRO A 99 12.87 6.37 -7.63
C PRO A 99 14.16 5.73 -8.14
N LYS A 100 14.55 6.01 -9.39
CA LYS A 100 15.83 5.54 -9.93
C LYS A 100 16.97 6.30 -9.24
N GLY A 101 17.82 5.61 -8.48
CA GLY A 101 19.06 6.16 -7.94
C GLY A 101 19.22 6.16 -6.41
N GLN A 102 18.62 5.20 -5.69
CA GLN A 102 19.02 4.89 -4.31
C GLN A 102 20.11 3.82 -4.29
#